data_AF-A0A3B4Z0R9-F1
#
_entry.id   AF-A0A3B4Z0R9-F1
#
_cell.length_a   1.000
_cell.length_b   1.000
_cell.length_c   1.000
_cell.angle_alpha   90.00
_cell.angle_beta   90.00
_cell.angle_gamma   90.00
#
_symmetry.space_group_name_H-M   'P 1'
#
loop_
_entity.id
_entity.type
_entity.pdbx_description
1 polymer ?
#
loop_
_entity_poly.entity_id
_entity_poly.type
_entity_poly.pdbx_seq_one_letter_code
_entity_poly.pdbx_strand_id
1 'polypeptide(L)'
;GQMVRLFNKAQFKKTPELPIVERRNWLIHQHYIRKDYETCKVIIKEQLQETNGMCEYAIYVQALILRLEGKIQQSLELFQSCAILNPSSTDNLKQVARSLFLLGKHKAAIEFYREAARLNEKDWVKRKETP
;
A
#
# COMPACT_ATOMS: atom_id res chain seq x y z
N GLY A 1 30.15 -2.07 -50.75
CA GLY A 1 30.59 -3.08 -49.77
C GLY A 1 29.59 -3.14 -48.65
N GLN A 2 28.89 -4.27 -48.52
CA GLN A 2 28.17 -4.63 -47.31
C GLN A 2 29.11 -4.62 -46.10
N MET A 3 28.53 -4.40 -44.92
CA MET A 3 29.09 -4.74 -43.60
C MET A 3 30.32 -3.97 -43.09
N VAL A 4 30.08 -2.82 -42.47
CA VAL A 4 30.55 -2.57 -41.08
C VAL A 4 29.41 -1.87 -40.31
N ARG A 5 28.47 -2.67 -39.80
CA ARG A 5 28.18 -2.82 -38.36
C ARG A 5 27.72 -1.52 -37.69
N LEU A 6 26.42 -1.26 -37.59
CA LEU A 6 25.57 -1.76 -36.49
C LEU A 6 26.28 -1.64 -35.14
N PHE A 7 26.14 -0.51 -34.44
CA PHE A 7 26.14 -0.51 -32.97
C PHE A 7 25.30 0.66 -32.43
N ASN A 8 24.09 0.30 -32.00
CA ASN A 8 23.34 0.90 -30.89
C ASN A 8 23.17 2.42 -30.85
N LYS A 9 22.11 2.90 -31.52
CA LYS A 9 21.18 3.81 -30.82
C LYS A 9 20.46 2.97 -29.77
N ALA A 10 21.10 2.75 -28.61
CA ALA A 10 20.39 2.31 -27.43
C ALA A 10 19.38 3.42 -27.11
N GLN A 11 18.15 3.24 -27.59
CA GLN A 11 17.02 3.99 -27.07
C GLN A 11 16.95 3.62 -25.60
N PHE A 12 17.55 4.46 -24.75
CA PHE A 12 17.23 4.48 -23.34
C PHE A 12 15.71 4.67 -23.29
N LYS A 13 14.97 3.57 -23.08
CA LYS A 13 13.55 3.65 -22.73
C LYS A 13 13.50 4.63 -21.57
N LYS A 14 12.93 5.82 -21.80
CA LYS A 14 12.68 6.78 -20.72
C LYS A 14 12.01 5.97 -19.62
N THR A 15 12.66 5.92 -18.46
CA THR A 15 12.11 5.23 -17.30
C THR A 15 10.69 5.76 -17.11
N PRO A 16 9.66 4.89 -17.05
CA PRO A 16 8.30 5.34 -16.83
C PRO A 16 8.28 6.26 -15.60
N GLU A 17 7.87 7.51 -15.78
CA GLU A 17 7.72 8.41 -14.65
C GLU A 17 6.54 7.90 -13.82
N LEU A 18 6.82 7.55 -12.57
CA LEU A 18 5.78 7.12 -11.64
C LEU A 18 4.84 8.29 -11.37
N PRO A 19 3.53 8.03 -11.21
CA PRO A 19 2.59 9.04 -10.72
C PRO A 19 3.14 9.67 -9.43
N ILE A 20 2.90 10.97 -9.24
CA ILE A 20 3.36 11.71 -8.04
C ILE A 20 2.95 10.96 -6.76
N VAL A 21 1.75 10.35 -6.78
CA VAL A 21 1.18 9.54 -5.69
C VAL A 21 2.08 8.38 -5.27
N GLU A 22 2.88 7.81 -6.16
CA GLU A 22 3.66 6.60 -5.91
C GLU A 22 5.17 6.83 -5.97
N ARG A 23 5.60 8.05 -6.28
CA ARG A 23 7.00 8.42 -6.56
C ARG A 23 7.98 7.98 -5.46
N ARG A 24 7.56 8.02 -4.19
CA ARG A 24 8.39 7.63 -3.03
C ARG A 24 8.03 6.26 -2.45
N ASN A 25 7.12 5.48 -3.05
CA ASN A 25 6.69 4.19 -2.46
C ASN A 25 7.85 3.22 -2.26
N TRP A 26 8.75 3.12 -3.24
CA TRP A 26 9.93 2.26 -3.16
C TRP A 26 10.85 2.68 -2.00
N LEU A 27 11.01 3.99 -1.79
CA LEU A 27 11.90 4.54 -0.77
C LEU A 27 11.30 4.34 0.63
N ILE A 28 9.99 4.59 0.78
CA ILE A 28 9.22 4.26 1.99
C ILE A 28 9.39 2.76 2.32
N HIS A 29 9.18 1.88 1.32
CA HIS A 29 9.32 0.43 1.51
C HIS A 29 10.73 0.07 1.98
N GLN A 30 11.76 0.62 1.34
CA GLN A 30 13.16 0.36 1.64
C GLN A 30 13.54 0.72 3.09
N HIS A 31 13.10 1.88 3.60
CA HIS A 31 13.39 2.24 5.00
C HIS A 31 12.55 1.42 5.98
N TYR A 32 11.30 1.10 5.63
CA TYR A 32 10.45 0.24 6.46
C TYR A 32 11.05 -1.17 6.66
N ILE A 33 11.51 -1.83 5.58
CA ILE A 33 12.10 -3.18 5.69
C ILE A 33 13.43 -3.19 6.46
N ARG A 34 14.19 -2.09 6.40
CA ARG A 34 15.42 -1.91 7.18
C ARG A 34 15.17 -1.55 8.64
N LYS A 35 13.91 -1.39 9.05
CA LYS A 35 13.47 -0.93 10.37
C LYS A 35 14.00 0.46 10.74
N ASP A 36 14.37 1.25 9.73
CA ASP A 36 14.72 2.66 9.89
C ASP A 36 13.42 3.49 9.90
N TYR A 37 12.67 3.37 11.01
CA TYR A 37 11.34 3.96 11.12
C TYR A 37 11.36 5.48 11.23
N GLU A 38 12.44 6.08 11.74
CA GLU A 38 12.55 7.53 11.84
C GLU A 38 12.65 8.18 10.46
N THR A 39 13.57 7.69 9.62
CA THR A 39 13.67 8.17 8.23
C THR A 39 12.41 7.83 7.45
N CYS A 40 11.84 6.63 7.65
CA CYS A 40 10.60 6.24 7.00
C CYS A 40 9.44 7.22 7.31
N LYS A 41 9.29 7.66 8.56
CA LYS A 41 8.27 8.63 8.98
C LYS A 41 8.44 10.00 8.31
N VAL A 42 9.69 10.47 8.14
CA VAL A 42 9.97 11.73 7.43
C VAL A 42 9.52 11.65 5.97
N ILE A 43 9.88 10.57 5.28
CA ILE A 43 9.57 10.38 3.86
C ILE A 43 8.06 10.23 3.64
N ILE A 44 7.38 9.51 4.53
CA ILE A 44 5.91 9.42 4.54
C ILE A 44 5.28 10.80 4.66
N LYS A 45 5.76 11.64 5.60
CA LYS A 45 5.22 12.99 5.80
C LYS A 45 5.33 13.85 4.54
N GLU A 46 6.49 13.84 3.90
CA GLU A 46 6.70 14.57 2.63
C GLU A 46 5.78 14.05 1.52
N GLN A 47 5.66 12.72 1.38
CA GLN A 47 4.79 12.10 0.38
C GLN A 47 3.32 12.47 0.60
N LEU A 48 2.84 12.45 1.84
CA LEU A 48 1.46 12.81 2.16
C LEU A 48 1.20 14.31 1.96
N GLN A 49 2.19 15.16 2.23
CA GLN A 49 2.08 16.59 1.95
C GLN A 49 1.96 16.87 0.46
N GLU A 50 2.79 16.24 -0.38
CA GLU A 50 2.74 16.41 -1.84
C GLU A 50 1.48 15.83 -2.49
N THR A 51 0.88 14.82 -1.85
CA THR A 51 -0.28 14.10 -2.40
C THR A 51 -1.60 14.49 -1.75
N ASN A 52 -1.60 15.52 -0.88
CA ASN A 52 -2.77 15.94 -0.10
C ASN A 52 -3.44 14.76 0.65
N GLY A 53 -2.64 13.84 1.17
CA GLY A 53 -3.12 12.65 1.89
C GLY A 53 -3.72 11.55 1.00
N MET A 54 -3.54 11.60 -0.33
CA MET A 54 -4.11 10.59 -1.24
C MET A 54 -3.20 9.38 -1.50
N CYS A 55 -1.98 9.36 -0.95
CA CYS A 55 -1.08 8.22 -1.08
C CYS A 55 -1.46 7.08 -0.13
N GLU A 56 -2.25 6.13 -0.61
CA GLU A 56 -2.67 4.94 0.14
C GLU A 56 -1.49 4.18 0.76
N TYR A 57 -0.41 3.98 -0.01
CA TYR A 57 0.74 3.21 0.45
C TYR A 57 1.50 3.90 1.60
N ALA A 58 1.66 5.22 1.54
CA ALA A 58 2.28 5.98 2.63
C ALA A 58 1.46 5.90 3.91
N ILE A 59 0.13 6.02 3.82
CA ILE A 59 -0.79 5.84 4.95
C ILE A 59 -0.68 4.42 5.51
N TYR A 60 -0.65 3.41 4.63
CA TYR A 60 -0.57 2.00 5.00
C TYR A 60 0.71 1.70 5.79
N VAL A 61 1.87 2.19 5.33
CA VAL A 61 3.14 2.00 6.04
C VAL A 61 3.18 2.79 7.35
N GLN A 62 2.64 4.00 7.39
CA GLN A 62 2.50 4.75 8.64
C GLN A 62 1.66 3.99 9.68
N ALA A 63 0.55 3.40 9.24
CA ALA A 63 -0.31 2.57 10.08
C ALA A 63 0.42 1.34 10.63
N LEU A 64 1.28 0.70 9.81
CA LEU A 64 2.13 -0.40 10.26
C LEU A 64 3.11 0.05 11.35
N ILE A 65 3.80 1.18 11.15
CA ILE A 65 4.76 1.72 12.12
C ILE A 65 4.06 2.07 13.44
N LEU A 66 2.93 2.77 13.41
CA LEU A 66 2.17 3.11 14.62
C LEU A 66 1.76 1.88 15.42
N ARG A 67 1.38 0.79 14.74
CA ARG A 67 1.06 -0.48 15.41
C ARG A 67 2.27 -1.14 16.05
N LEU A 68 3.44 -1.08 15.41
CA LEU A 68 4.70 -1.56 16.00
C LEU A 68 5.09 -0.72 17.23
N GLU A 69 4.78 0.57 17.24
CA GLU A 69 4.96 1.47 18.39
C GLU A 69 3.88 1.28 19.48
N GLY A 70 2.95 0.33 19.33
CA GLY A 70 1.87 0.08 20.30
C GLY A 70 0.68 1.05 20.21
N LYS A 71 0.70 1.99 19.27
CA LYS A 71 -0.37 2.98 19.03
C LYS A 71 -1.47 2.37 18.15
N ILE A 72 -2.09 1.30 18.63
CA ILE A 72 -2.99 0.46 17.85
C ILE A 72 -4.25 1.22 17.39
N GLN A 73 -4.79 2.13 18.21
CA GLN A 73 -5.97 2.91 17.88
C GLN A 73 -5.71 3.86 16.69
N GLN A 74 -4.58 4.57 16.69
CA GLN A 74 -4.19 5.44 15.57
C GLN A 74 -3.88 4.63 14.30
N SER A 75 -3.28 3.45 14.46
CA SER A 75 -3.08 2.50 13.35
C SER A 75 -4.42 2.07 12.73
N LEU A 76 -5.43 1.78 13.55
CA LEU A 76 -6.77 1.43 13.07
C LEU A 76 -7.38 2.54 12.22
N GLU A 77 -7.30 3.79 12.68
CA GLU A 77 -7.84 4.96 11.96
C GLU A 77 -7.19 5.10 10.57
N LEU A 78 -5.87 4.96 10.48
CA LEU A 78 -5.17 5.02 9.20
C LEU A 78 -5.53 3.86 8.27
N PHE A 79 -5.70 2.64 8.78
CA PHE A 79 -6.16 1.52 7.93
C PHE A 79 -7.61 1.69 7.47
N GLN A 80 -8.47 2.33 8.27
CA GLN A 80 -9.81 2.71 7.82
C GLN A 80 -9.73 3.74 6.68
N SER A 81 -8.81 4.70 6.76
CA SER A 81 -8.55 5.62 5.63
C SER A 81 -8.06 4.88 4.38
N CYS A 82 -7.16 3.89 4.50
CA CYS A 82 -6.77 3.05 3.36
C CYS A 82 -7.97 2.30 2.75
N ALA A 83 -8.87 1.76 3.58
CA ALA A 83 -10.08 1.09 3.12
C ALA A 83 -11.07 2.04 2.41
N ILE A 84 -11.09 3.33 2.77
CA ILE A 84 -11.87 4.36 2.06
C ILE A 84 -11.23 4.70 0.71
N LEU A 85 -9.90 4.84 0.66
CA LEU A 85 -9.16 5.14 -0.58
C LEU A 85 -9.25 3.99 -1.60
N ASN A 86 -9.24 2.75 -1.12
CA ASN A 86 -9.31 1.56 -1.95
C ASN A 86 -10.29 0.53 -1.37
N PRO A 87 -11.60 0.70 -1.61
CA PRO A 87 -12.65 -0.16 -1.05
C PRO A 87 -12.61 -1.61 -1.56
N SER A 88 -11.98 -1.84 -2.72
CA SER A 88 -11.79 -3.17 -3.30
C SER A 88 -10.57 -3.92 -2.73
N SER A 89 -9.74 -3.28 -1.90
CA SER A 89 -8.57 -3.91 -1.33
C SER A 89 -8.94 -4.83 -0.16
N THR A 90 -8.94 -6.14 -0.42
CA THR A 90 -9.14 -7.13 0.64
C THR A 90 -8.06 -7.04 1.72
N ASP A 91 -6.85 -6.57 1.38
CA ASP A 91 -5.74 -6.42 2.32
C ASP A 91 -5.98 -5.27 3.30
N ASN A 92 -6.56 -4.15 2.85
CA ASN A 92 -6.94 -3.05 3.75
C ASN A 92 -7.97 -3.50 4.78
N LEU A 93 -9.00 -4.25 4.37
CA LEU A 93 -10.00 -4.82 5.27
C LEU A 93 -9.36 -5.77 6.30
N LYS A 94 -8.42 -6.62 5.87
CA LYS A 94 -7.67 -7.50 6.79
C LYS A 94 -6.84 -6.69 7.80
N GLN A 95 -6.28 -5.54 7.41
CA GLN A 95 -5.52 -4.70 8.33
C GLN A 95 -6.42 -4.00 9.36
N VAL A 96 -7.60 -3.51 8.95
CA VAL A 96 -8.62 -3.00 9.87
C VAL A 96 -9.02 -4.09 10.87
N ALA A 97 -9.34 -5.29 10.39
CA ALA A 97 -9.68 -6.43 11.23
C ALA A 97 -8.56 -6.79 12.21
N ARG A 98 -7.31 -6.79 11.76
CA ARG A 98 -6.14 -7.07 12.62
C ARG A 98 -5.99 -6.02 13.72
N SER A 99 -6.16 -4.74 13.41
CA SER A 99 -6.08 -3.69 14.43
C SER A 99 -7.24 -3.75 15.42
N LEU A 100 -8.46 -4.08 14.97
CA LEU A 100 -9.61 -4.34 15.86
C LEU A 100 -9.35 -5.54 16.78
N PHE A 101 -8.76 -6.61 16.26
CA PHE A 101 -8.41 -7.79 17.04
C PHE A 101 -7.40 -7.46 18.16
N LEU A 102 -6.35 -6.70 17.83
CA LEU A 102 -5.34 -6.24 18.79
C LEU A 102 -5.91 -5.32 19.88
N LEU A 103 -7.02 -4.63 19.60
CA LEU A 103 -7.76 -3.81 20.58
C LEU A 103 -8.78 -4.62 21.41
N GLY A 104 -8.86 -5.95 21.24
CA GLY A 104 -9.85 -6.80 21.91
C GLY A 104 -11.27 -6.72 21.31
N LYS A 105 -11.46 -6.00 20.20
CA LYS A 105 -12.77 -5.84 19.53
C LYS A 105 -13.04 -7.02 18.60
N HIS A 106 -13.03 -8.24 19.14
CA HIS A 106 -13.06 -9.49 18.36
C HIS A 106 -14.30 -9.64 17.47
N LYS A 107 -15.49 -9.28 17.96
CA LYS A 107 -16.73 -9.34 17.16
C LYS A 107 -16.62 -8.50 15.90
N ALA A 108 -16.16 -7.25 16.03
CA ALA A 108 -15.98 -6.36 14.88
C ALA A 108 -14.89 -6.88 13.93
N ALA A 109 -13.78 -7.39 14.46
CA ALA A 109 -12.71 -7.99 13.65
C ALA A 109 -13.22 -9.14 12.78
N ILE A 110 -14.06 -10.02 13.32
CA ILE A 110 -14.68 -11.14 12.58
C ILE A 110 -15.52 -10.63 11.40
N GLU A 111 -16.32 -9.59 11.60
CA GLU A 111 -17.15 -9.02 10.53
C GLU A 111 -16.31 -8.46 9.38
N PHE A 112 -15.21 -7.76 9.68
CA PHE A 112 -14.29 -7.27 8.63
C PHE A 112 -13.55 -8.41 7.92
N TYR A 113 -13.14 -9.47 8.62
CA TYR A 113 -12.55 -10.65 7.97
C TYR A 113 -13.54 -11.36 7.06
N ARG A 114 -14.81 -11.47 7.47
CA ARG A 114 -15.89 -12.03 6.63
C ARG A 114 -16.13 -11.18 5.38
N GLU A 115 -16.12 -9.86 5.50
CA GLU A 115 -16.24 -8.97 4.35
C GLU A 115 -15.05 -9.15 3.38
N ALA A 116 -13.82 -9.19 3.91
CA ALA A 116 -12.63 -9.42 3.10
C ALA A 116 -12.68 -10.77 2.35
N ALA A 117 -13.19 -11.83 3.00
CA ALA A 117 -13.39 -13.14 2.38
C ALA A 117 -14.44 -13.10 1.26
N ARG A 118 -15.59 -12.44 1.49
CA ARG A 118 -16.65 -12.27 0.47
C ARG A 118 -16.16 -11.49 -0.75
N LEU A 119 -15.35 -10.46 -0.54
CA LEU A 119 -14.79 -9.66 -1.63
C LEU A 119 -13.79 -10.47 -2.47
N ASN A 120 -12.91 -11.23 -1.83
CA ASN A 120 -11.96 -12.11 -2.51
C ASN A 120 -12.66 -13.20 -3.35
N GLU A 121 -13.76 -13.75 -2.84
CA GLU A 121 -14.58 -14.72 -3.58
C GLU A 121 -15.20 -14.10 -4.84
N LYS A 122 -15.76 -12.89 -4.75
CA LYS A 122 -16.29 -12.16 -5.91
C LYS A 122 -15.21 -11.88 -6.96
N ASP A 123 -14.02 -11.47 -6.53
CA ASP A 123 -12.88 -11.22 -7.43
C ASP A 123 -12.36 -12.48 -8.11
N TRP A 124 -12.45 -13.63 -7.44
CA TRP A 124 -12.12 -14.93 -8.01
C TRP A 124 -13.13 -15.38 -9.06
N VAL A 125 -14.43 -15.19 -8.81
CA VAL A 125 -15.51 -15.54 -9.74
C VAL A 125 -15.43 -14.68 -11.01
N LYS A 126 -15.32 -13.35 -10.87
CA LYS A 126 -15.20 -12.44 -12.03
C LYS A 126 -14.05 -12.77 -12.96
N ARG A 127 -12.89 -13.16 -12.43
CA ARG A 127 -11.71 -13.52 -13.23
C ARG A 127 -11.90 -14.77 -14.08
N LYS A 128 -12.85 -15.64 -13.73
CA LYS A 128 -13.19 -16.83 -14.53
C LYS A 128 -14.18 -16.55 -15.65
N GLU A 129 -14.88 -15.42 -15.57
CA GLU A 129 -15.94 -15.03 -16.51
C GLU A 129 -15.45 -14.12 -17.65
N THR A 130 -14.19 -13.63 -17.58
CA THR A 130 -13.53 -12.95 -18.70
C THR A 130 -12.99 -13.98 -19.71
N PRO A 131 -13.48 -14.01 -20.97
CA PRO A 131 -13.03 -14.94 -22.01
C PRO A 131 -11.55 -14.81 -22.38
#